data_AF-A0A6V8Q2I4-F1
#
_entry.id   AF-A0A6V8Q2I4-F1
#
_cell.length_a   1.000
_cell.length_b   1.000
_cell.length_c   1.000
_cell.angle_alpha   90.00
_cell.angle_beta   90.00
_cell.angle_gamma   90.00
#
_symmetry.space_group_name_H-M   'P 1'
#
loop_
_entity.id
_entity.type
_entity.pdbx_description
1 polymer ?
#
loop_
_entity_poly.entity_id
_entity_poly.type
_entity_poly.pdbx_seq_one_letter_code
_entity_poly.pdbx_strand_id
1 'polypeptide(L)'
;MQKALLERIQAKVKGRNYHFTLHAGDRMTERHISVKEVEQALLSGGAEVIEDYPEDPRGPSCLVRGITRGGRPLHIKCTYP
;
A
#
# COMPACT_ATOMS: atom_id res chain seq x y z
N MET A 1 6.14 -6.97 -14.75
CA MET A 1 5.49 -7.75 -13.67
C MET A 1 5.04 -6.88 -12.51
N GLN A 2 5.94 -6.16 -11.83
CA GLN A 2 5.61 -5.28 -10.68
C GLN A 2 4.61 -4.16 -11.02
N LYS A 3 4.70 -3.57 -12.22
CA LYS A 3 3.74 -2.56 -12.70
C LYS A 3 2.30 -3.07 -12.75
N ALA A 4 2.09 -4.29 -13.25
CA ALA A 4 0.75 -4.89 -13.32
C ALA A 4 0.18 -5.20 -11.92
N LEU A 5 1.04 -5.59 -10.96
CA LEU A 5 0.63 -5.76 -9.56
C LEU A 5 0.21 -4.43 -8.94
N LEU A 6 0.99 -3.37 -9.13
CA LEU A 6 0.63 -2.03 -8.64
C LEU A 6 -0.71 -1.56 -9.24
N GLU A 7 -0.93 -1.74 -10.53
CA GLU A 7 -2.19 -1.36 -11.19
C GLU A 7 -3.41 -2.08 -10.58
N ARG A 8 -3.27 -3.36 -10.22
CA ARG A 8 -4.32 -4.13 -9.52
C ARG A 8 -4.59 -3.56 -8.13
N ILE A 9 -3.54 -3.28 -7.35
CA ILE A 9 -3.66 -2.66 -6.02
C ILE A 9 -4.35 -1.30 -6.14
N GLN A 10 -3.92 -0.46 -7.09
CA GLN A 10 -4.52 0.85 -7.33
C GLN A 10 -5.99 0.74 -7.73
N ALA A 11 -6.37 -0.25 -8.54
CA ALA A 11 -7.77 -0.50 -8.89
C ALA A 11 -8.61 -0.84 -7.64
N LYS A 12 -8.09 -1.68 -6.74
CA LYS A 12 -8.75 -2.01 -5.46
C LYS A 12 -8.88 -0.79 -4.55
N VAL A 13 -7.83 0.03 -4.45
CA VAL A 13 -7.85 1.28 -3.65
C VAL A 13 -8.86 2.28 -4.21
N LYS A 14 -8.90 2.50 -5.53
CA LYS A 14 -9.89 3.37 -6.18
C LYS A 14 -11.32 2.90 -5.94
N GLY A 15 -11.54 1.58 -5.93
CA GLY A 15 -12.83 0.97 -5.60
C GLY A 15 -13.13 0.85 -4.10
N ARG A 16 -12.26 1.36 -3.21
CA ARG A 16 -12.35 1.18 -1.74
C ARG A 16 -12.51 -0.28 -1.31
N ASN A 17 -11.94 -1.21 -2.09
CA ASN A 17 -11.98 -2.64 -1.84
C ASN A 17 -10.68 -3.11 -1.19
N TYR A 18 -10.49 -2.70 0.06
CA TYR A 18 -9.36 -3.08 0.90
C TYR A 18 -9.76 -2.97 2.37
N HIS A 19 -8.98 -3.57 3.25
CA HIS A 19 -9.13 -3.43 4.69
C HIS A 19 -7.75 -3.27 5.33
N PHE A 20 -7.73 -2.72 6.54
CA PHE A 20 -6.52 -2.69 7.37
C PHE A 20 -6.60 -3.82 8.39
N THR A 21 -5.47 -4.47 8.66
CA THR A 21 -5.34 -5.32 9.83
C THR A 21 -5.32 -4.45 11.09
N LEU A 22 -5.61 -5.05 12.26
CA LEU A 22 -5.48 -4.36 13.55
C LEU A 22 -4.07 -3.76 13.72
N HIS A 23 -3.04 -4.56 13.43
CA HIS A 23 -1.66 -4.10 13.49
C HIS A 23 -1.40 -2.90 12.57
N ALA A 24 -1.90 -2.91 11.34
CA ALA A 24 -1.75 -1.76 10.44
C ALA A 24 -2.43 -0.51 11.00
N GLY A 25 -3.62 -0.65 11.60
CA GLY A 25 -4.34 0.43 12.28
C GLY A 25 -3.57 1.03 13.47
N ASP A 26 -2.98 0.18 14.30
CA ASP A 26 -2.14 0.62 15.45
C ASP A 26 -0.94 1.44 14.96
N ARG A 27 -0.21 0.92 13.96
CA ARG A 27 0.95 1.61 13.38
C ARG A 27 0.58 2.93 12.70
N MET A 28 -0.60 3.00 12.08
CA MET A 28 -1.11 4.23 11.50
C MET A 28 -1.39 5.28 12.57
N THR A 29 -2.03 4.87 13.67
CA THR A 29 -2.31 5.74 14.82
C THR A 29 -1.03 6.29 15.45
N GLU A 30 -0.08 5.40 15.78
CA GLU A 30 1.22 5.77 16.38
C GLU A 30 2.03 6.75 15.52
N ARG A 31 1.91 6.65 14.20
CA ARG A 31 2.70 7.44 13.24
C ARG A 31 1.94 8.63 12.68
N HIS A 32 0.72 8.88 13.15
CA HIS A 32 -0.17 9.90 12.62
C HIS A 32 -0.31 9.80 11.09
N ILE A 33 -0.67 8.61 10.61
CA ILE A 33 -0.93 8.34 9.18
C ILE A 33 -2.43 8.14 9.01
N SER A 34 -3.06 9.01 8.23
CA SER A 34 -4.47 8.88 7.89
C SER A 34 -4.70 7.86 6.78
N VAL A 35 -5.91 7.28 6.72
CA VAL A 35 -6.34 6.44 5.58
C VAL A 35 -6.17 7.18 4.25
N LYS A 36 -6.49 8.48 4.24
CA LYS A 36 -6.36 9.34 3.07
C LYS A 36 -4.90 9.47 2.59
N GLU A 37 -3.94 9.53 3.50
CA GLU A 37 -2.51 9.56 3.13
C GLU A 37 -2.05 8.22 2.53
N VAL A 38 -2.53 7.10 3.07
CA VAL A 38 -2.26 5.76 2.50
C VAL A 38 -2.79 5.69 1.07
N GLU A 39 -4.06 6.05 0.86
CA GLU A 39 -4.69 6.10 -0.48
C GLU A 39 -3.91 7.02 -1.42
N GLN A 40 -3.53 8.22 -0.98
CA GLN A 40 -2.74 9.17 -1.78
C GLN A 40 -1.40 8.61 -2.20
N ALA A 41 -0.66 8.00 -1.27
CA ALA A 41 0.65 7.43 -1.55
C ALA A 41 0.55 6.27 -2.56
N LEU A 42 -0.41 5.35 -2.38
CA LEU A 42 -0.63 4.22 -3.30
C LEU A 42 -1.05 4.67 -4.71
N LEU A 43 -1.84 5.75 -4.80
CA LEU A 43 -2.35 6.30 -6.05
C LEU A 43 -1.43 7.37 -6.67
N SER A 44 -0.31 7.67 -6.03
CA SER A 44 0.65 8.65 -6.55
C SER A 44 1.30 8.16 -7.85
N GLY A 45 1.60 9.09 -8.76
CA GLY A 45 2.24 8.73 -10.05
C GLY A 45 3.65 8.15 -9.88
N GLY A 46 4.31 8.42 -8.75
CA GLY A 46 5.60 7.84 -8.38
C GLY A 46 5.50 6.64 -7.44
N ALA A 47 4.31 6.03 -7.31
CA ALA A 47 4.14 4.82 -6.54
C ALA A 47 4.81 3.64 -7.25
N GLU A 48 5.43 2.75 -6.48
CA GLU A 48 6.23 1.65 -7.02
C GLU A 48 6.22 0.47 -6.05
N VAL A 49 6.03 -0.74 -6.57
CA VAL A 49 6.30 -1.96 -5.81
C VAL A 49 7.81 -2.14 -5.78
N ILE A 50 8.41 -1.98 -4.61
CA ILE A 50 9.87 -2.05 -4.42
C ILE A 50 10.32 -3.44 -3.95
N GLU A 51 9.42 -4.22 -3.35
CA GLU A 51 9.65 -5.61 -2.95
C GLU A 51 8.39 -6.43 -3.22
N ASP A 52 8.55 -7.68 -3.68
CA ASP A 52 7.44 -8.60 -3.98
C ASP A 52 7.74 -10.00 -3.40
N TYR A 53 6.79 -10.55 -2.67
CA TYR A 53 6.89 -11.81 -1.92
C TYR A 53 5.70 -12.74 -2.26
N PRO A 54 5.64 -13.28 -3.49
CA PRO A 54 4.52 -14.11 -3.93
C PRO A 54 4.42 -15.45 -3.19
N GLU A 55 5.52 -15.93 -2.61
CA GLU A 55 5.64 -17.25 -1.97
C GLU A 55 5.78 -17.17 -0.45
N ASP A 56 5.51 -16.02 0.18
CA ASP A 56 5.59 -15.91 1.64
C ASP A 56 4.62 -16.92 2.30
N PRO A 57 5.07 -17.74 3.26
CA PRO A 57 4.23 -18.75 3.93
C PRO A 57 3.00 -18.17 4.63
N ARG A 58 2.99 -16.86 4.90
CA ARG A 58 1.87 -16.13 5.51
C ARG A 58 0.90 -15.53 4.47
N GLY A 59 1.14 -15.78 3.19
CA GLY A 59 0.36 -15.33 2.05
C GLY A 59 1.08 -14.27 1.21
N PRO A 60 0.76 -14.17 -0.11
CA PRO A 60 1.43 -13.24 -1.02
C PRO A 60 1.35 -11.79 -0.55
N SER A 61 2.49 -11.08 -0.58
CA SER A 61 2.54 -9.67 -0.19
C SER A 61 3.60 -8.89 -0.95
N CYS A 62 3.49 -7.57 -0.94
CA CYS A 62 4.47 -6.67 -1.53
C CYS A 62 4.66 -5.42 -0.67
N LEU A 63 5.80 -4.76 -0.83
CA LEU A 63 6.06 -3.44 -0.28
C LEU A 63 5.93 -2.38 -1.36
N VAL A 64 5.02 -1.42 -1.16
CA VAL A 64 4.81 -0.29 -2.07
C VAL A 64 5.41 0.97 -1.46
N ARG A 65 6.29 1.63 -2.22
CA ARG A 65 6.71 3.01 -1.94
C ARG A 65 5.73 3.96 -2.61
N GLY A 66 5.27 4.99 -1.89
CA GLY A 66 4.47 6.06 -2.45
C GLY A 66 4.74 7.39 -1.75
N ILE A 67 4.28 8.48 -2.34
CA ILE A 67 4.43 9.83 -1.77
C ILE A 67 3.04 10.46 -1.63
N THR A 68 2.73 10.94 -0.43
CA THR A 68 1.47 11.65 -0.16
C THR A 68 1.43 13.00 -0.92
N ARG A 69 0.26 13.64 -0.99
CA ARG A 69 0.17 14.99 -1.58
C ARG A 69 0.99 16.03 -0.80
N GLY A 70 1.23 15.80 0.49
CA GLY A 70 2.08 16.65 1.33
C GLY A 70 3.58 16.36 1.20
N GLY A 71 4.00 15.50 0.26
CA GLY A 71 5.41 15.16 0.08
C GLY A 71 5.97 14.14 1.07
N ARG A 72 5.16 13.65 2.02
CA ARG A 72 5.58 12.60 2.96
C ARG A 72 5.73 11.26 2.25
N PRO A 73 6.90 10.60 2.28
CA PRO A 73 7.07 9.25 1.75
C PRO A 73 6.44 8.22 2.70
N LEU A 74 5.76 7.22 2.14
CA LEU A 74 5.21 6.08 2.86
C LEU A 74 5.68 4.77 2.23
N HIS A 75 5.99 3.80 3.09
CA HIS A 75 6.15 2.39 2.72
C HIS A 75 4.94 1.61 3.25
N ILE A 76 4.24 0.94 2.34
CA ILE A 76 2.94 0.34 2.60
C ILE A 76 3.03 -1.14 2.21
N LYS A 77 2.90 -2.02 3.22
CA LYS A 77 2.84 -3.46 2.98
C LYS A 77 1.41 -3.82 2.57
N CYS A 78 1.25 -4.41 1.39
CA CYS A 78 -0.03 -4.86 0.86
C CYS A 78 -0.02 -6.38 0.71
N THR A 79 -1.11 -7.05 1.10
CA THR A 79 -1.38 -8.45 0.75
C THR A 79 -2.30 -8.49 -0.47
N TYR A 80 -2.11 -9.45 -1.37
CA TYR A 80 -2.89 -9.62 -2.61
C TYR A 80 -3.33 -11.08 -2.78
N PRO A 81 -4.34 -11.40 -3.61
CA PRO A 81 -4.40 -11.12 -5.05
C PRO A 81 -5.06 -9.78 -5.46
#